data_AF-A0A6J8BND2-F1
#
_entry.id   AF-A0A6J8BND2-F1
#
_cell.length_a   1.000
_cell.length_b   1.000
_cell.length_c   1.000
_cell.angle_alpha   90.00
_cell.angle_beta   90.00
_cell.angle_gamma   90.00
#
_symmetry.space_group_name_H-M   'P 1'
#
loop_
_entity.id
_entity.type
_entity.pdbx_description
1 polymer ?
#
loop_
_entity_poly.entity_id
_entity_poly.type
_entity_poly.pdbx_seq_one_letter_code
_entity_poly.pdbx_strand_id
1 'polypeptide(L)'
;MHSEVFNKQTALPFCKQLLLKKHIVEKDVPDYFKSFKFVKEKFEISCLNSKLHKYKIDISTEASWPCADFLRLDDSQHRAIITLMTRKLALIQGPPGTGKTVVGLKIAELLLKNDHIWRKQDNQGPMLLLSYTNHALDQFLLGIFTRFRKTDAVDIVRLGSRSEVEILTEFNLTAKRKADIHKKEEYSTRI
;
A
#
# COMPACT_ATOMS: atom_id res chain seq x y z
N MET A 1 -28.57 -23.29 17.22
CA MET A 1 -28.92 -22.40 18.36
C MET A 1 -27.92 -21.24 18.54
N HIS A 2 -27.50 -20.58 17.44
CA HIS A 2 -26.60 -19.40 17.49
C HIS A 2 -27.01 -18.29 16.50
N SER A 3 -28.25 -18.29 16.02
CA SER A 3 -28.75 -17.36 15.00
C SER A 3 -29.60 -16.21 15.54
N GLU A 4 -29.85 -16.13 16.84
CA GLU A 4 -30.82 -15.17 17.41
C GLU A 4 -30.21 -14.06 18.30
N VAL A 5 -28.89 -13.98 18.43
CA VAL A 5 -28.25 -12.95 19.27
C VAL A 5 -28.16 -11.57 18.58
N PHE A 6 -28.49 -11.46 17.28
CA PHE A 6 -28.32 -10.21 16.52
C PHE A 6 -29.57 -9.32 16.40
N ASN A 7 -30.61 -9.57 17.20
CA ASN A 7 -31.84 -8.80 17.08
C ASN A 7 -32.18 -8.04 18.36
N LYS A 8 -31.49 -6.91 18.59
CA LYS A 8 -31.99 -5.66 19.22
C LYS A 8 -30.85 -4.65 19.44
N GLN A 9 -30.87 -3.57 18.67
CA GLN A 9 -30.46 -2.21 19.09
C GLN A 9 -29.12 -2.01 19.83
N THR A 10 -28.05 -2.67 19.39
CA THR A 10 -26.71 -2.08 19.47
C THR A 10 -26.22 -1.90 18.05
N ALA A 11 -26.25 -0.68 17.53
CA ALA A 11 -25.57 -0.35 16.29
C ALA A 11 -24.11 -0.75 16.46
N LEU A 12 -23.71 -1.87 15.85
CA LEU A 12 -22.31 -2.31 15.85
C LEU A 12 -21.47 -1.10 15.43
N PRO A 13 -20.46 -0.71 16.24
CA PRO A 13 -19.53 0.32 15.84
C PRO A 13 -19.00 -0.04 14.46
N PHE A 14 -19.03 0.92 13.54
CA PHE A 14 -18.55 0.73 12.18
C PHE A 14 -19.37 -0.27 11.33
N CYS A 15 -20.68 -0.45 11.59
CA CYS A 15 -21.59 -1.23 10.74
C CYS A 15 -21.44 -0.96 9.25
N LYS A 16 -21.22 0.30 8.86
CA LYS A 16 -21.06 0.71 7.46
C LYS A 16 -19.74 0.22 6.85
N GLN A 17 -18.74 -0.07 7.68
CA GLN A 17 -17.47 -0.67 7.28
C GLN A 17 -17.50 -2.20 7.32
N LEU A 18 -18.54 -2.81 7.89
CA LEU A 18 -18.71 -4.27 7.86
C LEU A 18 -19.18 -4.70 6.47
N LEU A 19 -18.36 -5.51 5.80
CA LEU A 19 -18.73 -6.10 4.52
C LEU A 19 -19.63 -7.31 4.74
N LEU A 20 -20.87 -7.20 4.26
CA LEU A 20 -21.76 -8.34 4.17
C LEU A 20 -21.35 -9.17 2.95
N LYS A 21 -21.16 -10.48 3.14
CA LYS A 21 -20.74 -11.45 2.10
C LYS A 21 -21.53 -11.35 0.78
N LYS A 22 -22.78 -10.86 0.84
CA LYS A 22 -23.67 -10.62 -0.31
C LYS A 22 -23.30 -9.44 -1.22
N HIS A 23 -22.37 -8.56 -0.80
CA HIS A 23 -21.92 -7.39 -1.56
C HIS A 23 -20.48 -7.51 -2.07
N ILE A 24 -19.87 -8.69 -1.97
CA ILE A 24 -18.58 -8.94 -2.61
C ILE A 24 -18.84 -9.12 -4.11
N VAL A 25 -18.83 -8.01 -4.84
CA VAL A 25 -18.72 -8.05 -6.30
C VAL A 25 -17.34 -8.60 -6.62
N GLU A 26 -17.26 -9.67 -7.40
CA GLU A 26 -16.02 -10.42 -7.64
C GLU A 26 -14.91 -9.59 -8.31
N LYS A 27 -15.24 -8.45 -8.93
CA LYS A 27 -14.33 -7.58 -9.68
C LYS A 27 -14.67 -6.09 -9.52
N ASP A 28 -14.68 -5.57 -8.28
CA ASP A 28 -14.78 -4.13 -8.03
C ASP A 28 -13.39 -3.53 -7.80
N VAL A 29 -12.82 -2.92 -8.84
CA VAL A 29 -11.49 -2.29 -8.82
C VAL A 29 -11.51 -1.06 -7.89
N PRO A 30 -10.41 -0.75 -7.16
CA PRO A 30 -10.34 0.45 -6.31
C PRO A 30 -10.78 1.74 -6.99
N ASP A 31 -11.52 2.61 -6.28
CA ASP A 31 -12.05 3.85 -6.89
C ASP A 31 -10.95 4.84 -7.31
N TYR A 32 -9.76 4.77 -6.67
CA TYR A 32 -8.58 5.54 -7.10
C TYR A 32 -8.01 5.08 -8.45
N PHE A 33 -8.39 3.88 -8.92
CA PHE A 33 -8.13 3.38 -10.27
C PHE A 33 -9.29 3.63 -11.25
N LYS A 34 -10.34 4.38 -10.88
CA LYS A 34 -11.46 4.68 -11.79
C LYS A 34 -11.35 6.06 -12.46
N SER A 35 -10.24 6.77 -12.27
CA SER A 35 -10.04 8.10 -12.86
C SER A 35 -9.75 8.01 -14.37
N PHE A 36 -10.04 9.09 -15.11
CA PHE A 36 -9.79 9.15 -16.56
C PHE A 36 -8.31 8.95 -16.92
N LYS A 37 -7.37 9.29 -16.02
CA LYS A 37 -5.93 9.00 -16.20
C LYS A 37 -5.65 7.50 -16.23
N PHE A 38 -6.30 6.73 -15.35
CA PHE A 38 -6.15 5.28 -15.31
C PHE A 38 -6.63 4.60 -16.60
N VAL A 39 -7.68 5.13 -17.22
CA VAL A 39 -8.21 4.57 -18.49
C VAL A 39 -7.23 4.74 -19.66
N LYS A 40 -6.29 5.69 -19.57
CA LYS A 40 -5.31 5.98 -20.64
C LYS A 40 -3.89 5.50 -20.35
N GLU A 41 -3.52 5.35 -19.08
CA GLU A 41 -2.15 5.06 -18.67
C GLU A 41 -2.00 3.62 -18.17
N LYS A 42 -1.06 2.89 -18.78
CA LYS A 42 -0.68 1.55 -18.34
C LYS A 42 0.20 1.60 -17.10
N PHE A 43 -0.03 0.69 -16.16
CA PHE A 43 0.77 0.51 -14.94
C PHE A 43 2.12 -0.10 -15.26
N GLU A 44 3.20 0.51 -14.79
CA GLU A 44 4.54 -0.06 -14.86
C GLU A 44 4.76 -1.10 -13.75
N ILE A 45 4.99 -2.35 -14.15
CA ILE A 45 5.15 -3.49 -13.22
C ILE A 45 6.59 -4.02 -13.17
N SER A 46 7.56 -3.27 -13.71
CA SER A 46 8.98 -3.67 -13.75
C SER A 46 9.57 -3.94 -12.35
N CYS A 47 9.00 -3.39 -11.28
CA CYS A 47 9.42 -3.71 -9.91
C CYS A 47 9.19 -5.18 -9.51
N LEU A 48 8.30 -5.90 -10.20
CA LEU A 48 7.97 -7.28 -9.86
C LEU A 48 9.08 -8.25 -10.31
N ASN A 49 9.81 -7.92 -11.38
CA ASN A 49 10.94 -8.69 -11.88
C ASN A 49 12.07 -7.75 -12.34
N SER A 50 13.23 -7.84 -11.68
CA SER A 50 14.40 -6.98 -11.93
C SER A 50 14.99 -7.05 -13.33
N LYS A 51 14.64 -8.05 -14.13
CA LYS A 51 15.04 -8.16 -15.55
C LYS A 51 14.17 -7.32 -16.49
N LEU A 52 13.05 -6.79 -16.01
CA LEU A 52 12.12 -6.02 -16.82
C LEU A 52 12.52 -4.54 -16.85
N HIS A 53 12.51 -3.95 -18.04
CA HIS A 53 12.71 -2.53 -18.23
C HIS A 53 11.45 -1.90 -18.84
N LYS A 54 10.83 -0.95 -18.11
CA LYS A 54 9.64 -0.21 -18.54
C LYS A 54 8.49 -1.10 -19.06
N TYR A 55 8.21 -2.20 -18.35
CA TYR A 55 7.13 -3.12 -18.73
C TYR A 55 5.80 -2.64 -18.17
N LYS A 56 4.89 -2.22 -19.05
CA LYS A 56 3.59 -1.63 -18.67
C LYS A 56 2.41 -2.49 -19.11
N ILE A 57 1.44 -2.67 -18.22
CA ILE A 57 0.22 -3.46 -18.47
C ILE A 57 -1.05 -2.69 -18.10
N ASP A 58 -2.18 -3.16 -18.62
CA ASP A 58 -3.51 -2.73 -18.17
C ASP A 58 -3.97 -3.59 -17.00
N ILE A 59 -3.81 -3.13 -15.76
CA ILE A 59 -4.14 -3.94 -14.58
C ILE A 59 -5.64 -4.21 -14.40
N SER A 60 -6.53 -3.56 -15.16
CA SER A 60 -7.98 -3.76 -15.07
C SER A 60 -8.43 -5.14 -15.55
N THR A 61 -7.62 -5.78 -16.39
CA THR A 61 -7.92 -7.07 -17.01
C THR A 61 -6.90 -8.12 -16.58
N GLU A 62 -7.36 -9.19 -15.94
CA GLU A 62 -6.48 -10.30 -15.50
C GLU A 62 -5.64 -10.89 -16.64
N ALA A 63 -6.18 -10.93 -17.86
CA ALA A 63 -5.49 -11.44 -19.05
C ALA A 63 -4.25 -10.60 -19.47
N SER A 64 -4.10 -9.37 -18.96
CA SER A 64 -2.92 -8.54 -19.25
C SER A 64 -1.72 -8.91 -18.36
N TRP A 65 -1.96 -9.60 -17.25
CA TRP A 65 -0.93 -9.94 -16.28
C TRP A 65 -0.05 -11.06 -16.83
N PRO A 66 1.29 -10.89 -16.85
CA PRO A 66 2.19 -11.98 -17.21
C PRO A 66 2.07 -13.16 -16.22
N CYS A 67 2.47 -14.35 -16.65
CA CYS A 67 2.44 -15.54 -15.80
C CYS A 67 3.40 -15.41 -14.59
N ALA A 68 3.18 -16.26 -13.57
CA ALA A 68 3.94 -16.26 -12.33
C ALA A 68 5.46 -16.39 -12.56
N ASP A 69 5.88 -17.31 -13.43
CA ASP A 69 7.29 -17.53 -13.81
C ASP A 69 7.94 -16.28 -14.41
N PHE A 70 7.23 -15.59 -15.30
CA PHE A 70 7.72 -14.36 -15.91
C PHE A 70 7.94 -13.27 -14.87
N LEU A 71 7.09 -13.21 -13.84
CA LEU A 71 7.23 -12.26 -12.73
C LEU A 71 8.15 -12.75 -11.61
N ARG A 72 8.69 -13.98 -11.71
CA ARG A 72 9.50 -14.63 -10.66
C ARG A 72 8.76 -14.69 -9.32
N LEU A 73 7.50 -15.06 -9.39
CA LEU A 73 6.61 -15.25 -8.24
C LEU A 73 6.18 -16.71 -8.20
N ASP A 74 5.94 -17.24 -7.01
CA ASP A 74 5.15 -18.46 -6.90
C ASP A 74 3.66 -18.16 -7.21
N ASP A 75 2.89 -19.21 -7.53
CA ASP A 75 1.48 -19.07 -7.91
C ASP A 75 0.63 -18.39 -6.83
N SER A 76 0.96 -18.58 -5.55
CA SER A 76 0.21 -17.98 -4.45
C SER A 76 0.46 -16.47 -4.36
N GLN A 77 1.71 -16.04 -4.53
CA GLN A 77 2.11 -14.64 -4.57
C GLN A 77 1.55 -13.94 -5.81
N HIS A 78 1.59 -14.61 -6.96
CA HIS A 78 1.03 -14.11 -8.21
C HIS A 78 -0.48 -13.84 -8.08
N ARG A 79 -1.24 -14.84 -7.60
CA ARG A 79 -2.67 -14.67 -7.33
C ARG A 79 -2.93 -13.59 -6.30
N ALA A 80 -2.13 -13.49 -5.24
CA ALA A 80 -2.29 -12.45 -4.21
C ALA A 80 -2.10 -11.05 -4.79
N ILE A 81 -1.09 -10.85 -5.65
CA ILE A 81 -0.82 -9.55 -6.29
C ILE A 81 -1.98 -9.16 -7.21
N ILE A 82 -2.41 -10.07 -8.10
CA ILE A 82 -3.55 -9.79 -8.99
C ILE A 82 -4.80 -9.45 -8.17
N THR A 83 -5.10 -10.24 -7.14
CA THR A 83 -6.26 -10.02 -6.26
C THR A 83 -6.22 -8.65 -5.58
N LEU A 84 -5.04 -8.21 -5.11
CA LEU A 84 -4.86 -6.90 -4.49
C LEU A 84 -5.03 -5.74 -5.46
N MET A 85 -4.68 -5.92 -6.74
CA MET A 85 -4.76 -4.87 -7.75
C MET A 85 -6.14 -4.78 -8.43
N THR A 86 -6.90 -5.88 -8.47
CA THR A 86 -8.21 -5.94 -9.14
C THR A 86 -9.40 -5.82 -8.20
N ARG A 87 -9.17 -5.76 -6.88
CA ARG A 87 -10.24 -5.68 -5.87
C ARG A 87 -10.05 -4.53 -4.90
N LYS A 88 -11.15 -3.84 -4.58
CA LYS A 88 -11.24 -2.80 -3.55
C LYS A 88 -10.85 -3.28 -2.16
N LEU A 89 -11.17 -4.54 -1.86
CA LEU A 89 -10.72 -5.21 -0.66
C LEU A 89 -10.26 -6.62 -1.01
N ALA A 90 -9.07 -6.95 -0.52
CA ALA A 90 -8.53 -8.30 -0.57
C ALA A 90 -8.12 -8.75 0.82
N LEU A 91 -8.39 -10.02 1.13
CA LEU A 91 -7.88 -10.69 2.31
C LEU A 91 -6.81 -11.70 1.86
N ILE A 92 -5.56 -11.42 2.19
CA ILE A 92 -4.45 -12.33 1.90
C ILE A 92 -4.11 -13.09 3.18
N GLN A 93 -4.34 -14.41 3.13
CA GLN A 93 -3.99 -15.33 4.21
C GLN A 93 -2.74 -16.11 3.83
N GLY A 94 -1.87 -16.33 4.81
CA GLY A 94 -0.69 -17.17 4.63
C GLY A 94 -0.15 -17.62 5.99
N PRO A 95 0.27 -18.89 6.16
CA PRO A 95 0.97 -19.35 7.35
C PRO A 95 2.22 -18.49 7.70
N PRO A 96 2.77 -18.61 8.90
CA PRO A 96 4.06 -18.00 9.23
C PRO A 96 5.13 -18.37 8.19
N GLY A 97 5.94 -17.40 7.76
CA GLY A 97 7.02 -17.63 6.78
C GLY A 97 6.61 -17.63 5.30
N THR A 98 5.32 -17.55 4.94
CA THR A 98 4.89 -17.66 3.52
C THR A 98 4.96 -16.36 2.71
N GLY A 99 5.96 -15.52 2.97
CA GLY A 99 6.23 -14.35 2.11
C GLY A 99 5.18 -13.23 2.12
N LYS A 100 4.25 -13.17 3.09
CA LYS A 100 3.24 -12.09 3.18
C LYS A 100 3.88 -10.69 3.15
N THR A 101 4.97 -10.50 3.90
CA THR A 101 5.74 -9.24 3.89
C THR A 101 6.34 -8.98 2.51
N VAL A 102 6.83 -10.00 1.81
CA VAL A 102 7.38 -9.85 0.45
C VAL A 102 6.30 -9.40 -0.53
N VAL A 103 5.11 -10.02 -0.50
CA VAL A 103 3.96 -9.62 -1.32
C VAL A 103 3.53 -8.19 -1.00
N GLY A 104 3.40 -7.85 0.29
CA GLY A 104 3.04 -6.50 0.72
C GLY A 104 4.04 -5.44 0.25
N LEU A 105 5.33 -5.71 0.34
CA LEU A 105 6.39 -4.82 -0.14
C LEU A 105 6.35 -4.65 -1.65
N LYS A 106 6.11 -5.72 -2.42
CA LYS A 106 5.95 -5.65 -3.88
C LYS A 106 4.74 -4.80 -4.28
N ILE A 107 3.62 -4.94 -3.58
CA ILE A 107 2.40 -4.16 -3.85
C ILE A 107 2.58 -2.69 -3.49
N ALA A 108 3.15 -2.41 -2.31
CA ALA A 108 3.47 -1.05 -1.92
C ALA A 108 4.45 -0.40 -2.92
N GLU A 109 5.47 -1.13 -3.37
CA GLU A 109 6.38 -0.65 -4.41
C GLU A 109 5.67 -0.37 -5.73
N LEU A 110 4.81 -1.29 -6.18
CA LEU A 110 4.02 -1.14 -7.40
C LEU A 110 3.10 0.09 -7.34
N LEU A 111 2.40 0.30 -6.23
CA LEU A 111 1.54 1.47 -6.03
C LEU A 111 2.37 2.75 -6.02
N LEU A 112 3.43 2.84 -5.22
CA LEU A 112 4.24 4.05 -5.10
C LEU A 112 4.91 4.46 -6.41
N LYS A 113 5.39 3.52 -7.24
CA LYS A 113 5.97 3.83 -8.57
C LYS A 113 4.95 4.32 -9.59
N ASN A 114 3.67 4.04 -9.36
CA ASN A 114 2.57 4.43 -10.24
C ASN A 114 1.67 5.48 -9.57
N ASP A 115 2.17 6.21 -8.57
CA ASP A 115 1.38 7.20 -7.82
C ASP A 115 0.78 8.28 -8.72
N HIS A 116 1.52 8.73 -9.74
CA HIS A 116 1.03 9.66 -10.76
C HIS A 116 -0.25 9.21 -11.49
N ILE A 117 -0.52 7.89 -11.54
CA ILE A 117 -1.69 7.31 -12.20
C ILE A 117 -2.91 7.35 -11.28
N TRP A 118 -2.75 6.98 -10.00
CA TRP A 118 -3.87 6.82 -9.07
C TRP A 118 -4.06 7.99 -8.10
N ARG A 119 -3.03 8.79 -7.85
CA ARG A 119 -3.08 9.98 -7.01
C ARG A 119 -3.61 11.15 -7.85
N LYS A 120 -4.81 11.64 -7.50
CA LYS A 120 -5.39 12.83 -8.15
C LYS A 120 -4.60 14.09 -7.79
N GLN A 121 -4.54 15.06 -8.71
CA GLN A 121 -3.84 16.34 -8.48
C GLN A 121 -4.49 17.18 -7.37
N ASP A 122 -5.83 17.17 -7.25
CA ASP A 122 -6.53 18.15 -6.42
C ASP A 122 -6.82 17.71 -4.98
N ASN A 123 -6.75 16.42 -4.67
CA ASN A 123 -6.97 15.90 -3.33
C ASN A 123 -6.73 14.39 -3.33
N GLN A 124 -5.70 13.85 -2.66
CA GLN A 124 -5.73 12.53 -2.02
C GLN A 124 -4.66 12.41 -0.92
N GLY A 125 -5.08 11.86 0.21
CA GLY A 125 -4.24 11.56 1.37
C GLY A 125 -3.20 10.46 1.11
N PRO A 126 -2.31 10.21 2.09
CA PRO A 126 -1.21 9.27 1.95
C PRO A 126 -1.68 7.82 1.85
N MET A 127 -0.81 6.93 1.36
CA MET A 127 -0.98 5.49 1.58
C MET A 127 -0.81 5.19 3.07
N LEU A 128 -1.87 4.69 3.72
CA LEU A 128 -1.86 4.38 5.14
C LEU A 128 -1.47 2.92 5.36
N LEU A 129 -0.35 2.72 6.05
CA LEU A 129 0.10 1.41 6.51
C LEU A 129 -0.24 1.23 7.99
N LEU A 130 -0.95 0.15 8.32
CA LEU A 130 -1.32 -0.21 9.69
C LEU A 130 -0.76 -1.58 10.05
N SER A 131 -0.30 -1.73 11.29
CA SER A 131 0.19 -2.97 11.86
C SER A 131 -0.17 -3.02 13.34
N TYR A 132 -0.36 -4.22 13.89
CA TYR A 132 -0.63 -4.40 15.31
C TYR A 132 0.61 -4.12 16.19
N THR A 133 1.80 -4.47 15.70
CA THR A 133 3.06 -4.28 16.44
C THR A 133 3.99 -3.30 15.75
N ASN A 134 4.74 -2.54 16.55
CA ASN A 134 5.82 -1.66 16.06
C ASN A 134 6.87 -2.46 15.28
N HIS A 135 7.27 -3.62 15.79
CA HIS A 135 8.29 -4.44 15.12
C HIS A 135 7.91 -4.79 13.67
N ALA A 136 6.67 -5.26 13.44
CA ALA A 136 6.20 -5.58 12.10
C ALA A 136 6.07 -4.33 11.21
N LEU A 137 5.62 -3.20 11.78
CA LEU A 137 5.57 -1.92 11.05
C LEU A 137 6.97 -1.48 10.61
N ASP A 138 7.94 -1.52 11.53
CA ASP A 138 9.30 -1.04 11.32
C ASP A 138 10.02 -1.87 10.27
N GLN A 139 9.90 -3.20 10.32
CA GLN A 139 10.46 -4.09 9.29
C GLN A 139 9.84 -3.83 7.92
N PHE A 140 8.55 -3.53 7.86
CA PHE A 140 7.89 -3.19 6.60
C PHE A 140 8.38 -1.84 6.06
N LEU A 141 8.40 -0.80 6.90
CA LEU A 141 8.89 0.54 6.51
C LEU A 141 10.35 0.51 6.05
N LEU A 142 11.21 -0.23 6.76
CA LEU A 142 12.59 -0.47 6.35
C LEU A 142 12.65 -1.13 4.97
N GLY A 143 11.80 -2.14 4.73
CA GLY A 143 11.71 -2.82 3.44
C GLY A 143 11.29 -1.91 2.28
N ILE A 144 10.42 -0.91 2.53
CA ILE A 144 10.06 0.13 1.56
C ILE A 144 11.25 1.06 1.35
N PHE A 145 11.78 1.61 2.44
CA PHE A 145 12.89 2.55 2.39
C PHE A 145 14.10 1.98 1.62
N THR A 146 14.48 0.72 1.85
CA THR A 146 15.57 0.05 1.13
C THR A 146 15.30 -0.08 -0.37
N ARG A 147 14.05 -0.30 -0.79
CA ARG A 147 13.68 -0.43 -2.21
C ARG A 147 13.71 0.91 -2.95
N PHE A 148 13.32 1.98 -2.28
CA PHE A 148 13.21 3.32 -2.87
C PHE A 148 14.45 4.20 -2.70
N ARG A 149 15.47 3.76 -1.96
CA ARG A 149 16.74 4.48 -1.79
C ARG A 149 17.47 4.88 -3.08
N LYS A 150 17.08 4.35 -4.24
CA LYS A 150 17.75 4.58 -5.54
C LYS A 150 16.90 5.34 -6.57
N THR A 151 15.62 5.62 -6.30
CA THR A 151 14.69 6.27 -7.25
C THR A 151 13.67 7.07 -6.46
N ASP A 152 13.57 8.37 -6.69
CA ASP A 152 12.57 9.33 -6.16
C ASP A 152 12.15 9.13 -4.69
N ALA A 153 12.60 10.04 -3.82
CA ALA A 153 12.38 9.94 -2.38
C ALA A 153 10.90 9.77 -2.03
N VAL A 154 10.53 8.60 -1.49
CA VAL A 154 9.22 8.37 -0.89
C VAL A 154 9.16 9.11 0.44
N ASP A 155 8.19 10.01 0.58
CA ASP A 155 7.99 10.74 1.83
C ASP A 155 7.28 9.86 2.88
N ILE A 156 8.07 9.25 3.77
CA ILE A 156 7.57 8.35 4.83
C ILE A 156 7.30 9.16 6.10
N VAL A 157 6.11 9.00 6.68
CA VAL A 157 5.77 9.52 8.02
C VAL A 157 5.35 8.36 8.91
N ARG A 158 6.11 8.13 9.98
CA ARG A 158 5.83 7.12 11.00
C ARG A 158 5.15 7.76 12.21
N LEU A 159 4.02 7.19 12.63
CA LEU A 159 3.31 7.55 13.84
C LEU A 159 3.59 6.55 14.96
N GLY A 160 3.65 7.02 16.20
CA GLY A 160 3.95 6.21 17.38
C GLY A 160 5.39 6.35 17.87
N SER A 161 5.62 5.97 19.13
CA SER A 161 6.93 5.99 19.79
C SER A 161 7.61 4.61 19.72
N ARG A 162 8.85 4.51 20.22
CA ARG A 162 9.57 3.22 20.42
C ARG A 162 9.84 2.43 19.13
N SER A 163 10.42 3.08 18.12
CA SER A 163 11.16 2.35 17.07
C SER A 163 12.49 1.90 17.67
N GLU A 164 12.87 0.64 17.45
CA GLU A 164 14.24 0.18 17.70
C GLU A 164 15.11 0.31 16.46
N VAL A 165 14.50 0.59 15.30
CA VAL A 165 15.21 0.81 14.04
C VAL A 165 15.62 2.28 13.97
N GLU A 166 16.92 2.54 14.12
CA GLU A 166 17.51 3.88 14.18
C GLU A 166 17.20 4.71 12.93
N ILE A 167 17.31 4.11 11.74
CA ILE A 167 17.02 4.84 10.49
C ILE A 167 15.57 5.28 10.35
N LEU A 168 14.63 4.72 11.13
CA LEU A 168 13.24 5.17 11.09
C LEU A 168 12.95 6.33 12.05
N THR A 169 13.93 6.75 12.84
CA THR A 169 13.78 7.88 13.77
C THR A 169 13.55 9.19 13.04
N GLU A 170 14.21 9.40 11.90
CA GLU A 170 14.02 10.59 11.04
C GLU A 170 12.63 10.65 10.39
N PHE A 171 11.99 9.50 10.17
CA PHE A 171 10.63 9.45 9.63
C PHE A 171 9.55 9.67 10.69
N ASN A 172 9.90 9.73 11.97
CA ASN A 172 8.93 9.98 13.03
C ASN A 172 8.31 11.38 12.87
N LEU A 173 6.98 11.47 12.98
CA LEU A 173 6.28 12.76 12.87
C LEU A 173 6.84 13.82 13.83
N THR A 174 7.24 13.42 15.04
CA THR A 174 7.81 14.34 16.03
C THR A 174 9.16 14.90 15.57
N ALA A 175 10.00 14.05 14.99
CA ALA A 175 11.30 14.46 14.45
C ALA A 175 11.11 15.40 13.25
N LYS A 176 10.22 15.06 12.32
CA LYS A 176 9.87 15.91 11.18
C LYS A 176 9.35 17.28 11.58
N ARG A 177 8.43 17.35 12.54
CA ARG A 177 7.90 18.63 13.05
C ARG A 177 9.00 19.52 13.62
N LYS A 178 9.94 18.95 14.39
CA LYS A 178 11.07 19.72 14.95
C LYS A 178 11.98 20.28 13.85
N ALA A 179 12.29 19.46 12.83
CA ALA A 179 13.10 19.88 11.69
C ALA A 179 12.42 20.99 10.87
N ASP A 180 11.11 20.91 10.67
CA ASP A 180 10.35 21.94 9.95
C ASP A 180 10.31 23.28 10.70
N ILE A 181 10.25 23.25 12.03
CA ILE A 181 10.31 24.46 12.87
C ILE A 181 11.70 25.12 12.74
N HIS A 182 12.78 24.36 12.89
CA HIS A 182 14.14 24.88 12.78
C HIS A 182 14.41 25.51 11.40
N LYS A 183 13.94 24.89 10.31
CA LYS A 183 14.07 25.46 8.96
C LYS A 183 13.37 26.80 8.80
N LYS A 184 12.21 26.99 9.43
CA LYS A 184 11.48 28.27 9.39
C LYS A 184 12.19 29.37 10.17
N GLU A 185 12.77 29.04 11.31
CA GLU A 185 13.56 29.98 12.13
C GLU A 185 14.83 30.41 11.39
N GLU A 186 15.59 29.48 10.80
CA GLU A 186 16.78 29.81 10.00
C GLU A 186 16.47 30.71 8.79
N TYR A 187 15.31 30.53 8.14
CA TYR A 187 14.88 31.41 7.05
C TYR A 187 14.50 32.80 7.53
N SER A 188 13.93 32.93 8.73
CA SER A 188 13.52 34.23 9.29
C SER A 188 14.70 35.08 9.76
N THR A 189 15.84 34.47 10.10
CA THR A 189 17.05 35.18 10.57
C THR A 189 17.98 35.59 9.41
N ARG A 190 17.67 35.18 8.18
CA ARG A 190 18.45 35.51 6.96
C ARG A 190 17.81 36.63 6.11
N ILE A 191 16.77 37.27 6.63
CA ILE A 191 16.10 38.46 6.07
C ILE A 191 16.40 39.63 7.02
#